data_AF-A0A956U287-F1
#
_entry.id   AF-A0A956U287-F1
#
_cell.length_a   1.000
_cell.length_b   1.000
_cell.length_c   1.000
_cell.angle_alpha   90.00
_cell.angle_beta   90.00
_cell.angle_gamma   90.00
#
_symmetry.space_group_name_H-M   'P 1'
#
loop_
_entity.id
_entity.type
_entity.pdbx_description
1 polymer ?
#
loop_
_entity_poly.entity_id
_entity_poly.type
_entity_poly.pdbx_seq_one_letter_code
_entity_poly.pdbx_strand_id
1 'polypeptide(L)' 'MKFTRLSLIGVTFIAIGAACGIIQNVFYGWIDADGFIHDSLFLPLSYLFLFAGALLLLISILINLLGRNKR' A
#
# COMPACT_ATOMS: atom_id res chain seq x y z
N MET A 1 -21.91 -1.74 -0.94
CA MET A 1 -20.83 -1.20 -0.10
C MET A 1 -20.67 0.28 -0.48
N LYS A 2 -21.00 1.24 0.39
CA LYS A 2 -20.82 2.66 0.04
C LYS A 2 -19.32 2.95 0.09
N PHE A 3 -18.74 3.39 -1.03
CA PHE A 3 -17.37 3.87 -1.07
C PHE A 3 -17.29 5.16 -0.24
N THR A 4 -16.71 5.05 0.94
CA THR A 4 -16.40 6.21 1.78
C THR A 4 -15.14 6.88 1.23
N ARG A 5 -14.95 8.18 1.53
CA ARG A 5 -13.70 8.88 1.21
C ARG A 5 -12.48 8.15 1.81
N LEU A 6 -12.63 7.56 3.00
CA LEU A 6 -11.61 6.70 3.62
C LEU A 6 -11.25 5.49 2.75
N SER A 7 -12.26 4.79 2.23
CA SER A 7 -12.03 3.63 1.37
C SER A 7 -11.30 4.01 0.08
N LEU A 8 -11.65 5.15 -0.54
CA LEU A 8 -10.96 5.63 -1.73
C LEU A 8 -9.49 5.96 -1.44
N ILE A 9 -9.19 6.67 -0.35
CA ILE A 9 -7.81 6.96 0.07
C ILE A 9 -7.04 5.67 0.33
N GLY A 10 -7.65 4.70 1.04
CA GLY A 10 -7.03 3.40 1.31
C GLY A 10 -6.67 2.63 0.04
N VAL A 11 -7.60 2.53 -0.92
CA VAL A 11 -7.33 1.91 -2.24
C VAL A 11 -6.21 2.64 -2.98
N THR A 12 -6.19 3.97 -2.92
CA THR A 12 -5.16 4.78 -3.59
C THR A 12 -3.77 4.51 -2.98
N PHE A 13 -3.67 4.43 -1.66
CA PHE A 13 -2.45 4.06 -0.95
C PHE A 13 -1.99 2.64 -1.33
N ILE A 14 -2.91 1.66 -1.40
CA ILE A 14 -2.56 0.31 -1.86
C ILE A 14 -2.04 0.34 -3.30
N ALA A 15 -2.67 1.08 -4.20
CA ALA A 15 -2.23 1.18 -5.59
C ALA A 15 -0.83 1.78 -5.71
N ILE A 16 -0.53 2.84 -4.96
CA ILE A 16 0.80 3.45 -4.90
C ILE A 16 1.82 2.47 -4.34
N GLY A 17 1.51 1.80 -3.22
CA GLY A 17 2.40 0.82 -2.62
C GLY A 17 2.71 -0.35 -3.55
N ALA A 18 1.69 -0.88 -4.23
CA ALA A 18 1.85 -1.92 -5.24
C ALA A 18 2.74 -1.46 -6.41
N ALA A 19 2.55 -0.23 -6.91
CA ALA A 19 3.39 0.34 -7.94
C ALA A 19 4.85 0.46 -7.49
N CYS A 20 5.10 0.94 -6.27
CA CYS A 20 6.46 0.98 -5.69
C CYS A 20 7.06 -0.43 -5.59
N GLY A 21 6.29 -1.43 -5.13
CA GLY A 21 6.74 -2.81 -5.05
C GLY A 21 7.12 -3.38 -6.42
N ILE A 22 6.34 -3.10 -7.46
CA ILE A 22 6.65 -3.52 -8.83
C ILE A 22 7.94 -2.84 -9.31
N ILE A 23 8.07 -1.53 -9.12
CA ILE A 23 9.28 -0.78 -9.52
C ILE A 23 10.53 -1.36 -8.84
N GLN A 24 10.47 -1.63 -7.53
CA GLN A 24 11.58 -2.25 -6.82
C GLN A 24 11.99 -3.58 -7.47
N ASN A 25 11.04 -4.47 -7.74
CA ASN A 25 11.36 -5.81 -8.25
C ASN A 25 11.81 -5.82 -9.72
N VAL A 26 11.43 -4.80 -10.50
CA VAL A 26 11.80 -4.70 -11.92
C VAL A 26 13.14 -4.00 -12.12
N PHE A 27 13.43 -2.96 -11.33
CA PHE A 27 14.60 -2.09 -11.57
C PHE A 27 15.70 -2.19 -10.51
N TYR A 28 15.42 -2.74 -9.33
CA TYR A 28 16.31 -2.72 -8.17
C TYR A 28 16.42 -4.10 -7.50
N GLY A 29 17.28 -4.22 -6.48
CA GLY A 29 17.47 -5.46 -5.71
C GLY A 29 18.45 -6.45 -6.35
N TRP A 30 19.33 -5.97 -7.23
CA TRP A 30 20.34 -6.76 -7.91
C TRP A 30 21.75 -6.20 -7.68
N ILE A 31 22.75 -7.06 -7.94
CA ILE A 31 24.18 -6.75 -7.83
C ILE A 31 24.75 -6.70 -9.24
N ASP A 32 25.52 -5.67 -9.56
CA ASP A 32 26.17 -5.55 -10.87
C ASP A 32 27.49 -6.32 -10.97
N ALA A 33 28.11 -6.28 -12.16
CA ALA A 33 29.36 -6.98 -12.44
C ALA A 33 30.55 -6.46 -11.61
N ASP A 34 30.47 -5.22 -11.14
CA ASP A 34 31.49 -4.58 -10.30
C ASP A 34 31.25 -4.82 -8.81
N GLY A 35 30.16 -5.53 -8.46
CA GLY A 35 29.79 -5.89 -7.10
C GLY A 35 29.00 -4.80 -6.35
N PHE A 36 28.53 -3.75 -7.04
CA PHE A 36 27.68 -2.73 -6.42
C PHE A 36 26.22 -3.18 -6.34
N ILE A 37 25.61 -2.82 -5.22
CA ILE A 37 24.19 -3.11 -4.96
C ILE A 37 23.36 -1.95 -5.49
N HIS A 38 22.45 -2.26 -6.41
CA HIS A 38 21.47 -1.30 -6.93
C HIS A 38 20.18 -1.41 -6.14
N ASP A 39 20.10 -0.67 -5.04
CA ASP A 39 18.90 -0.61 -4.19
C ASP A 39 18.22 0.76 -4.26
N SER A 40 16.97 0.82 -3.81
CA SER A 40 16.16 2.03 -3.81
C SER A 40 15.27 2.15 -2.58
N LEU A 41 14.66 3.32 -2.41
CA LEU A 41 13.65 3.55 -1.37
C LEU A 41 12.27 2.97 -1.73
N PHE A 42 12.10 2.38 -2.92
CA PHE A 42 10.80 1.84 -3.33
C PHE A 42 10.37 0.64 -2.48
N LEU A 43 11.30 -0.16 -1.95
CA LEU A 43 10.95 -1.27 -1.05
C LEU A 43 10.36 -0.78 0.29
N PRO A 44 11.00 0.10 1.08
CA PRO A 44 10.38 0.67 2.27
C PRO A 44 9.06 1.41 2.00
N LEU A 45 8.99 2.19 0.91
CA LEU A 45 7.78 2.92 0.53
C LEU A 45 6.62 1.97 0.18
N SER A 46 6.90 0.90 -0.55
CA SER A 46 5.92 -0.14 -0.89
C SER A 46 5.22 -0.66 0.38
N TYR A 47 6.01 -1.10 1.36
CA TYR A 47 5.46 -1.60 2.63
C TYR A 47 4.68 -0.54 3.40
N LEU A 48 5.19 0.70 3.47
CA LEU A 48 4.53 1.79 4.17
C LEU A 48 3.15 2.09 3.57
N PHE A 49 3.08 2.25 2.25
CA PHE A 49 1.84 2.57 1.55
C PHE A 49 0.84 1.40 1.55
N LEU A 50 1.30 0.17 1.36
CA LEU A 50 0.45 -1.02 1.46
C LEU A 50 -0.13 -1.16 2.87
N PHE A 51 0.70 -1.01 3.90
CA PHE A 51 0.28 -1.13 5.28
C PHE A 51 -0.73 -0.02 5.67
N ALA A 52 -0.41 1.24 5.37
CA ALA A 52 -1.30 2.36 5.64
C ALA A 52 -2.64 2.23 4.87
N GLY A 53 -2.59 1.82 3.61
CA GLY A 53 -3.78 1.56 2.80
C GLY A 53 -4.65 0.43 3.37
N ALA A 54 -4.04 -0.68 3.79
CA ALA A 54 -4.74 -1.79 4.43
C ALA A 54 -5.40 -1.37 5.76
N LEU A 55 -4.70 -0.60 6.60
CA LEU A 55 -5.26 -0.06 7.84
C LEU A 55 -6.46 0.84 7.57
N LEU A 56 -6.37 1.75 6.59
CA LEU A 56 -7.49 2.64 6.23
C LEU A 56 -8.72 1.86 5.74
N LEU A 57 -8.52 0.81 4.96
CA LEU A 57 -9.60 -0.07 4.53
C LEU A 57 -10.22 -0.82 5.72
N LEU A 58 -9.41 -1.35 6.61
CA LEU A 58 -9.87 -2.04 7.82
C LEU A 58 -10.69 -1.10 8.70
N ILE A 59 -10.23 0.12 8.94
CA ILE A 59 -10.97 1.16 9.68
C ILE A 59 -12.29 1.47 8.98
N SER A 60 -12.28 1.65 7.65
CA SER A 60 -13.52 1.92 6.90
C SER A 60 -14.52 0.77 6.98
N ILE A 61 -14.05 -0.48 7.03
CA ILE A 61 -14.91 -1.66 7.18
C ILE A 61 -15.51 -1.67 8.60
N LEU A 62 -14.69 -1.48 9.63
CA LEU A 62 -15.15 -1.44 11.03
C LEU A 62 -16.20 -0.35 11.27
N ILE A 63 -16.00 0.86 10.74
CA ILE A 63 -16.98 1.96 10.85
C ILE A 63 -18.30 1.57 10.18
N ASN A 64 -18.24 0.98 8.98
CA ASN A 64 -19.44 0.54 8.27
C ASN A 64 -20.17 -0.60 9.01
N LEU A 65 -19.44 -1.53 9.61
CA LEU A 65 -20.01 -2.63 10.40
C LEU A 65 -20.67 -2.10 11.69
N LEU A 66 -20.01 -1.21 12.42
CA LEU A 66 -20.55 -0.63 13.64
C LEU A 66 -21.77 0.26 13.36
N GLY A 67 -21.75 1.01 12.26
CA GLY A 67 -22.88 1.80 11.79
C GLY A 67 -24.08 0.97 11.34
N ARG A 68 -23.87 -0.27 10.88
CA ARG A 68 -24.96 -1.21 10.59
C ARG A 68 -25.66 -1.73 11.85
N ASN A 69 -24.95 -1.89 12.96
CA ASN A 69 -25.51 -2.43 14.21
C ASN A 69 -26.44 -1.45 14.95
N LYS A 70 -26.40 -0.15 14.59
CA LYS A 70 -27.25 0.90 15.19
C LYS A 70 -28.53 1.20 14.38
N ARG A 71 -28.78 0.53 13.25
CA ARG A 71 -30.00 0.63 12.45
C ARG A 71 -30.74 -0.70 12.47
#